data_AF-A0A645B978-F1
#
_entry.id   AF-A0A645B978-F1
#
_cell.length_a   1.000
_cell.length_b   1.000
_cell.length_c   1.000
_cell.angle_alpha   90.00
_cell.angle_beta   90.00
_cell.angle_gamma   90.00
#
_symmetry.space_group_name_H-M   'P 1'
#
loop_
_entity.id
_entity.type
_entity.pdbx_description
1 polymer ?
#
loop_
_entity_poly.entity_id
_entity_poly.type
_entity_poly.pdbx_seq_one_letter_code
_entity_poly.pdbx_strand_id
1 'polypeptide(L)'
;MGKLAGISMGCDVCYTNHAKADQNSNDNLAVLLAAAGINYIMGIPMGDDAMLSYQTTSYHDAPAIRQAMDMRPLPEFEKWMEQMGLWQDGQLTDKAGDASIFLQR
;
A
#
# COMPACT_ATOMS: atom_id res chain seq x y z
N MET A 1 -17.36 3.41 10.75
CA MET A 1 -18.36 4.41 10.29
C MET A 1 -18.58 4.36 8.78
N GLY A 2 -17.58 4.63 7.93
CA GLY A 2 -17.78 4.68 6.47
C GLY A 2 -18.36 3.41 5.84
N LYS A 3 -17.85 2.23 6.21
CA LYS A 3 -18.42 0.94 5.75
C LYS A 3 -19.90 0.79 6.10
N LEU A 4 -20.29 1.12 7.33
CA LEU A 4 -21.69 1.08 7.78
C LEU A 4 -22.57 2.07 7.01
N ALA A 5 -22.02 3.22 6.62
CA ALA A 5 -22.69 4.21 5.80
C ALA A 5 -22.79 3.82 4.31
N GLY A 6 -22.26 2.66 3.90
CA GLY A 6 -22.36 2.15 2.53
C GLY A 6 -21.38 2.76 1.53
N ILE A 7 -20.31 3.42 2.00
CA ILE A 7 -19.28 3.99 1.11
C ILE A 7 -18.02 3.12 1.02
N SER A 8 -17.28 3.27 -0.09
CA SER A 8 -15.96 2.68 -0.29
C SER A 8 -14.93 3.37 0.61
N MET A 9 -14.79 2.87 1.85
CA MET A 9 -13.94 3.48 2.87
C MET A 9 -12.50 2.97 2.79
N GLY A 10 -11.56 3.89 2.62
CA GLY A 10 -10.13 3.70 2.86
C GLY A 10 -9.63 4.53 4.04
N CYS A 11 -8.31 4.56 4.25
CA CYS A 11 -7.66 5.38 5.29
C CYS A 11 -6.24 5.70 4.86
N ASP A 12 -5.84 6.96 4.98
CA ASP A 12 -4.43 7.31 5.03
C ASP A 12 -3.90 6.94 6.42
N VAL A 13 -2.92 6.04 6.48
CA VAL A 13 -2.35 5.54 7.73
C VAL A 13 -1.08 6.32 7.98
N CYS A 14 -1.19 7.35 8.81
CA CYS A 14 -0.16 8.38 8.88
C CYS A 14 0.04 8.99 10.26
N TYR A 15 1.20 9.61 10.44
CA TYR A 15 1.53 10.44 11.61
C TYR A 15 2.32 11.68 11.21
N THR A 16 2.48 12.59 12.16
CA THR A 16 3.36 13.77 12.04
C THR A 16 4.40 13.72 13.15
N ASN A 17 5.58 14.29 12.91
CA ASN A 17 6.73 14.17 13.83
C ASN A 17 6.52 14.75 15.25
N HIS A 18 5.50 15.59 15.46
CA HIS A 18 5.18 16.15 16.78
C HIS A 18 4.18 15.28 17.57
N ALA A 19 3.52 14.32 16.91
CA ALA A 19 2.71 13.32 17.59
C ALA A 19 3.62 12.23 18.18
N LYS A 20 3.18 11.61 19.29
CA LYS A 20 3.88 10.46 19.86
C LYS A 20 3.53 9.19 19.07
N ALA A 21 4.05 9.12 17.85
CA ALA A 21 3.88 8.02 16.91
C ALA A 21 5.15 7.88 16.06
N ASP A 22 5.30 6.71 15.47
CA ASP A 22 6.41 6.32 14.61
C ASP A 22 5.89 5.42 13.47
N GLN A 23 6.78 4.98 12.58
CA GLN A 23 6.35 4.13 11.46
C GLN A 23 5.75 2.79 11.94
N ASN A 24 6.22 2.23 13.05
CA ASN A 24 5.60 1.03 13.64
C ASN A 24 4.14 1.25 14.02
N SER A 25 3.80 2.48 14.43
CA SER A 25 2.41 2.86 14.71
C SER A 25 1.55 2.79 13.46
N ASN A 26 2.09 3.21 12.31
CA ASN A 26 1.44 3.05 11.00
C ASN A 26 1.31 1.57 10.63
N ASP A 27 2.38 0.77 10.72
CA ASP A 27 2.36 -0.65 10.35
C ASP A 27 1.33 -1.44 11.18
N ASN A 28 1.28 -1.20 12.49
CA ASN A 28 0.28 -1.78 13.38
C ASN A 28 -1.14 -1.45 12.93
N LEU A 29 -1.42 -0.18 12.62
CA LEU A 29 -2.74 0.25 12.18
C LEU A 29 -3.10 -0.32 10.80
N ALA A 30 -2.14 -0.36 9.86
CA ALA A 30 -2.36 -0.87 8.51
C ALA A 30 -2.74 -2.35 8.54
N VAL A 31 -2.07 -3.17 9.37
CA VAL A 31 -2.42 -4.58 9.58
C VAL A 31 -3.81 -4.74 10.17
N LEU A 32 -4.17 -3.94 11.18
CA LEU A 32 -5.50 -3.98 11.81
C LEU A 32 -6.61 -3.58 10.82
N LEU A 33 -6.38 -2.56 10.01
CA LEU A 33 -7.34 -2.10 9.00
C LEU A 33 -7.48 -3.10 7.85
N ALA A 34 -6.39 -3.75 7.43
CA ALA A 34 -6.44 -4.83 6.45
C ALA A 34 -7.29 -5.99 6.97
N ALA A 35 -7.06 -6.46 8.20
CA ALA A 35 -7.88 -7.50 8.82
C ALA A 35 -9.37 -7.10 8.93
N ALA A 36 -9.66 -5.80 9.09
CA ALA A 36 -11.02 -5.26 9.10
C ALA A 36 -11.64 -5.08 7.69
N GLY A 37 -10.92 -5.43 6.62
CA GLY A 37 -11.40 -5.36 5.24
C GLY A 37 -11.44 -3.93 4.69
N ILE A 38 -10.47 -3.08 5.02
CA ILE A 38 -10.32 -1.76 4.41
C ILE A 38 -10.15 -1.85 2.88
N ASN A 39 -10.69 -0.89 2.13
CA ASN A 39 -10.61 -0.96 0.65
C ASN A 39 -9.24 -0.53 0.12
N TYR A 40 -8.63 0.49 0.71
CA TYR A 40 -7.34 1.05 0.28
C TYR A 40 -6.64 1.81 1.40
N ILE A 41 -5.31 1.89 1.26
CA ILE A 41 -4.40 2.77 2.00
C ILE A 41 -3.53 3.53 0.98
N MET A 42 -2.81 4.56 1.45
CA MET A 42 -1.92 5.36 0.60
C MET A 42 -0.56 4.68 0.40
N GLY A 43 0.24 5.22 -0.53
CA GLY A 43 1.61 4.77 -0.77
C GLY A 43 2.47 5.93 -1.23
N ILE A 44 3.56 6.21 -0.52
CA ILE A 44 4.54 7.26 -0.85
C ILE A 44 5.94 6.63 -0.83
N PRO A 45 6.94 7.11 -1.61
CA PRO A 45 8.29 6.57 -1.54
C PRO A 45 8.81 6.59 -0.10
N MET A 46 9.13 5.42 0.46
CA MET A 46 9.54 5.25 1.86
C MET A 46 8.56 5.80 2.91
N GLY A 47 7.32 6.09 2.53
CA GLY A 47 6.31 6.68 3.42
C GLY A 47 6.59 8.14 3.81
N ASP A 48 7.63 8.79 3.27
CA ASP A 48 8.03 10.14 3.64
C ASP A 48 7.50 11.17 2.64
N ASP A 49 6.53 11.99 3.07
CA ASP A 49 6.07 13.12 2.29
C ASP A 49 6.68 14.41 2.83
N ALA A 50 7.84 14.75 2.27
CA ALA A 50 8.58 15.96 2.63
C ALA A 50 7.81 17.26 2.28
N MET A 51 6.87 17.21 1.32
CA MET A 51 6.09 18.39 0.92
C MET A 51 4.98 18.66 1.95
N LEU A 52 4.31 17.62 2.42
CA LEU A 52 3.26 17.71 3.45
C LEU A 52 3.79 17.64 4.89
N SER A 53 5.08 17.35 5.08
CA SER A 53 5.74 17.26 6.38
C SER A 53 5.11 16.22 7.32
N TYR A 54 4.76 15.05 6.76
CA TYR A 54 4.17 13.92 7.50
C TYR A 54 4.67 12.58 6.94
N GLN A 55 4.38 11.50 7.67
CA GLN A 55 4.72 10.14 7.27
C GLN A 55 3.48 9.29 7.12
N THR A 56 3.42 8.50 6.05
CA THR A 56 2.36 7.57 5.70
C THR A 56 2.92 6.19 5.38
N THR A 57 2.13 5.31 4.78
CA THR A 57 2.54 4.00 4.28
C THR A 57 3.35 4.10 2.99
N SER A 58 4.31 3.20 2.84
CA SER A 58 5.23 3.12 1.72
C SER A 58 4.70 2.27 0.56
N TYR A 59 5.34 2.35 -0.62
CA TYR A 59 5.07 1.42 -1.72
C TYR A 59 5.32 -0.06 -1.38
N HIS A 60 6.11 -0.35 -0.35
CA HIS A 60 6.40 -1.71 0.10
C HIS A 60 5.29 -2.27 0.99
N ASP A 61 4.57 -1.40 1.70
CA ASP A 61 3.65 -1.81 2.76
C ASP A 61 2.41 -2.50 2.18
N ALA A 62 1.83 -1.94 1.12
CA ALA A 62 0.64 -2.53 0.50
C ALA A 62 0.92 -3.94 -0.10
N PRO A 63 2.00 -4.19 -0.87
CA PRO A 63 2.40 -5.54 -1.26
C PRO A 63 2.69 -6.46 -0.08
N ALA A 64 3.41 -5.99 0.95
CA ALA A 64 3.72 -6.80 2.12
C ALA A 64 2.45 -7.25 2.87
N ILE A 65 1.51 -6.33 3.09
CA ILE A 65 0.21 -6.63 3.70
C ILE A 65 -0.60 -7.59 2.82
N ARG A 66 -0.61 -7.38 1.50
CA ARG A 66 -1.28 -8.28 0.55
C ARG A 66 -0.75 -9.70 0.64
N GLN A 67 0.57 -9.87 0.64
CA GLN A 67 1.20 -11.18 0.80
C GLN A 67 0.91 -11.80 2.16
N ALA A 68 1.00 -11.02 3.24
CA ALA A 68 0.75 -11.52 4.60
C ALA A 68 -0.69 -11.96 4.85
N MET A 69 -1.66 -11.35 4.16
CA MET A 69 -3.10 -11.55 4.36
C MET A 69 -3.80 -12.25 3.20
N ASP A 70 -3.05 -12.79 2.22
CA ASP A 70 -3.56 -13.40 0.99
C ASP A 70 -4.57 -12.51 0.24
N MET A 71 -4.28 -11.21 0.15
CA MET A 71 -5.10 -10.24 -0.57
C MET A 71 -4.53 -9.96 -1.95
N ARG A 72 -5.42 -9.66 -2.90
CA ARG A 72 -5.05 -9.30 -4.27
C ARG A 72 -5.38 -7.83 -4.58
N PRO A 73 -4.66 -7.19 -5.53
CA PRO A 73 -5.09 -5.94 -6.14
C PRO A 73 -6.44 -6.08 -6.86
N LEU A 74 -6.95 -4.98 -7.42
CA LEU A 74 -8.10 -5.06 -8.33
C LEU A 74 -7.78 -5.98 -9.52
N PRO A 75 -8.72 -6.81 -10.01
CA PRO A 75 -8.44 -7.83 -11.03
C PRO A 75 -7.83 -7.27 -12.32
N GLU A 76 -8.28 -6.09 -12.76
CA GLU A 76 -7.78 -5.43 -13.95
C GLU A 76 -6.33 -4.97 -13.78
N PHE A 77 -5.99 -4.50 -12.57
CA PHE A 77 -4.64 -4.04 -12.25
C PHE A 77 -3.68 -5.21 -12.01
N GLU A 78 -4.14 -6.28 -11.36
CA GLU A 78 -3.38 -7.52 -11.21
C GLU A 78 -3.01 -8.10 -12.57
N LYS A 79 -3.98 -8.23 -13.48
CA LYS A 79 -3.74 -8.70 -14.85
C LYS A 79 -2.73 -7.83 -15.59
N TRP A 80 -2.79 -6.51 -15.43
CA TRP A 80 -1.80 -5.61 -16.04
C TRP A 80 -0.41 -5.83 -15.43
N MET A 81 -0.29 -5.96 -14.11
CA MET A 81 0.99 -6.22 -13.46
C MET A 81 1.60 -7.57 -13.89
N GLU A 82 0.78 -8.61 -14.06
CA GLU A 82 1.21 -9.90 -14.60
C GLU A 82 1.74 -9.75 -16.04
N GLN A 83 1.04 -8.99 -16.89
CA GLN A 83 1.50 -8.70 -18.26
C GLN A 83 2.82 -7.93 -18.30
N MET A 84 3.03 -7.01 -17.35
CA MET A 84 4.29 -6.28 -17.18
C MET A 84 5.40 -7.15 -16.56
N GLY A 85 5.07 -8.33 -16.05
CA GLY A 85 5.98 -9.21 -15.31
C GLY A 85 6.36 -8.68 -13.93
N LEU A 86 5.52 -7.84 -13.33
CA LEU A 86 5.70 -7.24 -11.99
C LEU A 86 5.07 -8.08 -10.88
N TRP A 87 4.11 -8.93 -11.23
CA TRP A 87 3.33 -9.74 -10.30
C TRP A 87 3.24 -11.18 -10.79
N GLN A 88 3.37 -12.13 -9.87
CA GLN A 88 3.23 -13.56 -10.13
C GLN A 88 2.73 -14.26 -8.87
N ASP A 89 1.69 -15.07 -8.99
CA ASP A 89 1.17 -15.93 -7.91
C ASP A 89 0.91 -15.20 -6.58
N GLY A 90 0.41 -13.95 -6.65
CA GLY A 90 0.09 -13.14 -5.47
C GLY A 90 1.29 -12.40 -4.87
N GLN A 91 2.43 -12.39 -5.57
CA GLN A 91 3.68 -11.81 -5.08
C GLN A 91 4.31 -10.89 -6.13
N LEU A 92 5.11 -9.93 -5.64
CA LEU A 92 5.98 -9.14 -6.50
C LEU A 92 7.12 -10.01 -7.05
N THR A 93 7.52 -9.75 -8.30
CA THR A 93 8.69 -10.38 -8.92
C THR A 93 9.96 -9.56 -8.71
N ASP A 94 11.12 -10.07 -9.15
CA ASP A 94 12.39 -9.36 -9.13
C ASP A 94 12.41 -8.07 -9.98
N LYS A 95 11.44 -7.89 -10.88
CA LYS A 95 11.30 -6.64 -11.67
C LYS A 95 10.58 -5.54 -10.89
N ALA A 96 9.85 -5.89 -9.84
CA ALA A 96 9.12 -4.91 -9.05
C ALA A 96 10.07 -3.99 -8.27
N GLY A 97 9.73 -2.70 -8.24
CA GLY A 97 10.57 -1.67 -7.60
C GLY A 97 11.66 -1.10 -8.51
N ASP A 98 11.96 -1.71 -9.65
CA ASP A 98 12.84 -1.14 -10.67
C ASP A 98 12.04 -0.36 -11.73
N ALA A 99 12.05 0.96 -11.61
CA ALA A 99 11.36 1.84 -12.56
C ALA A 99 12.04 1.89 -13.95
N SER A 100 13.25 1.33 -14.11
CA SER A 100 13.97 1.33 -15.40
C SER A 100 13.21 0.60 -16.51
N ILE A 101 12.30 -0.32 -16.17
CA ILE A 101 11.44 -1.04 -17.11
C ILE A 101 10.59 -0.11 -17.98
N PHE A 102 10.29 1.09 -17.51
CA PHE A 102 9.49 2.08 -18.24
C PHE A 102 10.31 2.97 -19.18
N LEU A 103 11.65 2.85 -19.15
CA LEU A 103 12.55 3.63 -19.99
C LEU A 103 12.84 2.95 -21.34
N GLN A 104 12.50 1.67 -21.47
CA GLN A 104 12.70 0.91 -22.70
C GLN A 104 11.60 1.30 -23.71
N ARG A 105 12.02 1.76 -24.88
CA ARG A 105 11.13 2.13 -26.01
C ARG A 105 10.75 0.92 -26.85
#